data_AF-A0A432KK89-F1
#
_entry.id   AF-A0A432KK89-F1
#
_cell.length_a   1.000
_cell.length_b   1.000
_cell.length_c   1.000
_cell.angle_alpha   90.00
_cell.angle_beta   90.00
_cell.angle_gamma   90.00
#
_symmetry.space_group_name_H-M   'P 1'
#
loop_
_entity.id
_entity.type
_entity.pdbx_description
1 polymer ?
#
loop_
_entity_poly.entity_id
_entity_poly.type
_entity_poly.pdbx_seq_one_letter_code
_entity_poly.pdbx_strand_id
1 'polypeptide(L)' 'FPNGNGRHSRLMADIIMEAVFYKEAFSWQQSNMVKADQRRKEYIACLKEADNGNINPLTEFAKN' A
#
# COMPACT_ATOMS: atom_id res chain seq x y z
N PHE A 1 -2.32 -16.65 -3.75
CA PHE A 1 -3.73 -17.02 -3.50
C PHE A 1 -4.59 -16.67 -4.71
N PRO A 2 -5.66 -17.42 -5.00
CA PRO A 2 -6.53 -17.15 -6.16
C PRO A 2 -7.21 -15.77 -6.10
N ASN A 3 -7.46 -15.23 -4.89
CA ASN A 3 -8.00 -13.89 -4.69
C ASN A 3 -7.39 -13.24 -3.44
N GLY A 4 -7.32 -11.91 -3.41
CA GLY A 4 -6.96 -11.17 -2.20
C GLY A 4 -5.46 -10.95 -1.96
N ASN A 5 -4.60 -11.27 -2.94
CA ASN A 5 -3.14 -11.09 -2.80
C ASN A 5 -2.77 -9.67 -2.34
N GLY A 6 -3.38 -8.62 -2.91
CA GLY A 6 -3.08 -7.24 -2.48
C GLY A 6 -3.44 -6.93 -1.03
N ARG A 7 -4.51 -7.53 -0.48
CA ARG A 7 -4.85 -7.37 0.96
C ARG A 7 -3.85 -8.10 1.84
N HIS A 8 -3.49 -9.32 1.47
CA HIS A 8 -2.52 -10.13 2.20
C HIS A 8 -1.13 -9.48 2.19
N SER A 9 -0.67 -8.99 1.04
CA SER A 9 0.63 -8.32 0.92
C SER A 9 0.71 -7.04 1.77
N ARG A 10 -0.36 -6.24 1.83
CA ARG A 10 -0.40 -5.05 2.70
C ARG A 10 -0.32 -5.41 4.18
N LEU A 11 -1.11 -6.40 4.59
CA LEU A 11 -1.05 -6.91 5.97
C LEU A 11 0.35 -7.41 6.33
N MET A 12 1.00 -8.17 5.43
CA MET A 12 2.37 -8.62 5.67
C MET A 12 3.37 -7.46 5.75
N ALA A 13 3.20 -6.42 4.93
CA ALA A 13 4.04 -5.23 5.01
C ALA A 13 3.89 -4.51 6.36
N ASP A 14 2.65 -4.37 6.85
CA ASP A 14 2.37 -3.77 8.16
C ASP A 14 3.01 -4.59 9.31
N ILE A 15 2.82 -5.92 9.28
CA ILE A 15 3.42 -6.82 10.28
C ILE A 15 4.94 -6.72 10.27
N ILE A 16 5.58 -6.63 9.10
CA ILE A 16 7.04 -6.48 9.00
C ILE A 16 7.48 -5.13 9.59
N MET A 17 6.76 -4.05 9.29
CA MET A 17 7.07 -2.72 9.84
C MET A 17 7.00 -2.70 11.36
N GLU A 18 5.98 -3.32 11.94
CA GLU A 18 5.79 -3.36 13.39
C GLU A 18 6.74 -4.36 14.07
N ALA A 19 6.78 -5.61 13.61
CA ALA A 19 7.44 -6.69 14.32
C ALA A 19 8.95 -6.78 14.04
N VAL A 20 9.40 -6.37 12.86
CA VAL A 20 10.82 -6.45 12.47
C VAL A 20 11.49 -5.10 12.64
N PHE A 21 10.84 -4.02 12.18
CA PHE A 21 11.43 -2.68 12.19
C PHE A 21 11.03 -1.83 13.38
N TYR A 22 10.07 -2.26 14.21
CA TYR A 22 9.58 -1.50 15.37
C TYR A 22 9.12 -0.09 15.00
N LYS A 23 8.47 0.04 13.84
CA LYS A 23 7.91 1.28 13.28
C LYS A 23 6.40 1.15 13.15
N GLU A 24 5.73 2.29 13.01
CA GLU A 24 4.28 2.33 12.75
C GLU A 24 3.94 1.63 11.43
N ALA A 25 2.79 0.94 11.42
CA ALA A 25 2.20 0.38 10.22
C ALA A 25 1.86 1.48 9.19
N PHE A 26 1.72 1.06 7.93
CA PHE A 26 1.35 1.98 6.87
C PHE A 26 -0.12 2.41 7.02
N SER A 27 -0.41 3.68 6.74
CA SER A 27 -1.77 4.23 6.76
C SER A 27 -2.57 3.86 5.50
N TRP A 28 -1.90 3.50 4.41
CA TRP A 28 -2.50 3.10 3.13
C TRP A 28 -3.59 4.07 2.62
N GLN A 29 -3.47 5.36 2.91
CA GLN A 29 -4.44 6.42 2.61
C GLN A 29 -5.88 6.12 3.10
N GLN A 30 -6.04 5.42 4.23
CA GLN A 30 -7.36 4.99 4.72
C GLN A 30 -8.28 6.14 5.17
N SER A 31 -7.78 7.35 5.41
CA SER A 31 -8.48 8.44 6.11
C SER A 31 -9.61 9.16 5.35
N ASN A 32 -9.74 9.02 4.03
CA ASN A 32 -10.68 9.84 3.25
C ASN A 32 -11.77 9.01 2.52
N MET A 33 -12.78 8.51 3.21
CA MET A 33 -13.84 7.67 2.60
C MET A 33 -14.63 8.31 1.44
N VAL A 34 -14.53 9.63 1.24
CA VAL A 34 -15.29 10.39 0.22
C VAL A 34 -14.86 10.11 -1.23
N LYS A 35 -13.69 9.49 -1.48
CA LYS A 35 -13.14 9.26 -2.84
C LYS A 35 -12.50 7.88 -3.05
N ALA A 36 -13.18 6.81 -2.66
CA ALA A 36 -12.66 5.43 -2.74
C ALA A 36 -12.15 5.04 -4.14
N ASP A 37 -12.88 5.40 -5.21
CA ASP A 37 -12.50 5.05 -6.59
C ASP A 37 -11.23 5.74 -7.06
N GLN A 38 -11.03 7.00 -6.67
CA GLN A 38 -9.84 7.76 -7.06
C GLN A 38 -8.58 7.20 -6.39
N ARG A 39 -8.66 6.86 -5.09
CA ARG A 39 -7.54 6.20 -4.40
C ARG A 39 -7.20 4.85 -4.97
N ARG A 40 -8.21 4.07 -5.36
CA ARG A 40 -7.96 2.78 -6.00
C ARG A 40 -7.18 2.98 -7.30
N LYS A 41 -7.52 3.99 -8.10
CA LYS A 41 -6.78 4.32 -9.33
C LYS A 41 -5.34 4.73 -9.03
N GLU A 42 -5.14 5.59 -8.04
CA GLU A 42 -3.80 6.03 -7.60
C GLU A 42 -2.96 4.85 -7.10
N TYR A 43 -3.52 4.00 -6.23
CA TYR A 43 -2.84 2.79 -5.75
C TYR A 43 -2.42 1.87 -6.90
N ILE A 44 -3.31 1.64 -7.87
CA ILE A 44 -3.00 0.81 -9.05
C ILE A 44 -1.93 1.47 -9.92
N ALA A 45 -1.93 2.80 -10.06
CA ALA A 45 -0.90 3.53 -10.79
C ALA A 45 0.47 3.37 -10.11
N CYS A 46 0.53 3.54 -8.79
CA CYS A 46 1.75 3.32 -8.01
C CYS A 46 2.27 1.88 -8.12
N LEU A 47 1.38 0.88 -8.12
CA LEU A 47 1.78 -0.52 -8.34
C LEU A 47 2.40 -0.74 -9.72
N LYS A 48 1.84 -0.15 -10.78
CA LYS A 48 2.40 -0.27 -12.13
C LYS A 48 3.79 0.37 -12.24
N GLU A 49 4.01 1.50 -11.59
CA GLU A 49 5.34 2.12 -11.52
C GLU A 49 6.33 1.24 -10.74
N ALA A 50 5.88 0.63 -9.64
CA ALA A 50 6.66 -0.32 -8.87
C ALA A 50 7.04 -1.56 -9.70
N ASP A 51 6.11 -2.08 -10.51
CA ASP A 51 6.37 -3.19 -11.45
C ASP A 51 7.43 -2.82 -12.49
N ASN A 52 7.56 -1.53 -12.84
CA ASN A 52 8.62 -1.00 -13.72
C ASN A 52 9.93 -0.66 -12.98
N GLY A 53 10.04 -1.02 -11.70
CA GLY A 53 11.23 -0.80 -10.87
C GLY A 53 11.24 0.52 -10.09
N ASN A 54 10.24 1.39 -10.26
CA ASN A 54 10.11 2.64 -9.51
C ASN A 54 9.19 2.46 -8.29
N ILE A 55 9.77 2.05 -7.16
CA ILE A 55 9.02 1.75 -5.91
C ILE A 55 8.59 3.00 -5.12
N ASN A 56 9.18 4.17 -5.40
CA ASN A 56 8.98 5.37 -4.58
C ASN A 56 7.51 5.80 -4.49
N PRO A 57 6.74 5.86 -5.59
CA PRO A 57 5.33 6.25 -5.55
C PRO A 57 4.48 5.34 -4.65
N LEU A 58 4.75 4.03 -4.67
CA LEU A 58 4.05 3.06 -3.82
C LEU A 58 4.38 3.26 -2.34
N THR A 59 5.64 3.57 -2.04
CA THR A 59 6.08 3.81 -0.66
C THR A 59 5.48 5.09 -0.10
N GLU A 60 5.40 6.15 -0.90
CA GLU A 60 4.75 7.41 -0.51
C GLU A 60 3.24 7.22 -0.34
N PHE A 61 2.59 6.52 -1.26
CA PHE A 61 1.16 6.18 -1.13
C PHE A 61 0.87 5.43 0.16
N ALA A 62 1.71 4.45 0.54
CA ALA A 62 1.50 3.64 1.72
C ALA A 62 1.61 4.44 3.04
N LYS A 63 2.45 5.47 3.09
CA LYS A 63 2.70 6.27 4.32
C LYS A 63 1.71 7.41 4.56
N ASN A 64 0.96 7.81 3.53
CA ASN A 64 -0.01 8.91 3.59
C ASN A 64 -1.45 8.40 3.78
#